data_AF-A0A1H0ZD89-F1
#
_entry.id   AF-A0A1H0ZD89-F1
#
_cell.length_a   1.000
_cell.length_b   1.000
_cell.length_c   1.000
_cell.angle_alpha   90.00
_cell.angle_beta   90.00
_cell.angle_gamma   90.00
#
_symmetry.space_group_name_H-M   'P 1'
#
loop_
_entity.id
_entity.type
_entity.pdbx_description
1 polymer ?
#
loop_
_entity_poly.entity_id
_entity_poly.type
_entity_poly.pdbx_seq_one_letter_code
_entity_poly.pdbx_strand_id
1 'polypeptide(L)'
;MRQTLGTKLGTWAAKLGMQGKEFGTKLALLSARLKSAVLAIRRSRPWAGLESWFRRRHDAKNEAWLLTAPAGGRRGHLPGFLLIGYLLTVALVVLWPTPVDRDASGTILKVLAKLHSFGAPDWIDYNFVETSANIVMFVPIGLLGGTLLRAGYRWIAVPAAFAVSFLIELVQDMFLPGRFGTMQDVLANTHGSALGLVILYAFLEYRRMANEDAAAEHPKQMNDGGTNR
;
A
#
# COMPACT_ATOMS: atom_id res chain seq x y z
N MET A 1 1.92 34.19 -7.98
CA MET A 1 1.91 32.73 -7.69
C MET A 1 3.13 31.96 -8.25
N ARG A 2 3.63 32.26 -9.46
CA ARG A 2 4.87 31.62 -10.00
C ARG A 2 6.17 31.98 -9.25
N GLN A 3 6.34 33.23 -8.82
CA GLN A 3 7.55 33.67 -8.10
C GLN A 3 7.72 33.00 -6.73
N THR A 4 6.63 32.80 -5.98
CA THR A 4 6.65 32.17 -4.65
C THR A 4 6.92 30.66 -4.69
N LEU A 5 6.54 29.98 -5.77
CA LEU A 5 6.89 28.58 -6.01
C LEU A 5 8.37 28.43 -6.35
N GLY A 6 8.93 29.32 -7.17
CA GLY A 6 10.34 29.31 -7.55
C GLY A 6 11.29 29.50 -6.36
N THR A 7 10.98 30.41 -5.44
CA THR A 7 11.80 30.65 -4.24
C THR A 7 11.72 29.50 -3.24
N LYS A 8 10.53 28.92 -3.01
CA LYS A 8 10.36 27.73 -2.14
C LYS A 8 11.04 26.47 -2.70
N LEU A 9 10.98 26.27 -4.01
CA LEU A 9 11.69 25.17 -4.69
C LEU A 9 13.21 25.36 -4.62
N GLY A 10 13.71 26.59 -4.75
CA GLY A 10 15.13 26.90 -4.57
C GLY A 10 15.65 26.62 -3.15
N THR A 11 14.83 26.88 -2.12
CA THR A 11 15.19 26.58 -0.72
C THR A 11 15.21 25.08 -0.44
N TRP A 12 14.30 24.31 -1.05
CA TRP A 12 14.30 22.85 -0.97
C TRP A 12 15.47 22.22 -1.71
N ALA A 13 15.79 22.69 -2.92
CA ALA A 13 16.94 22.22 -3.69
C ALA A 13 18.26 22.48 -2.94
N ALA A 14 18.40 23.66 -2.31
CA ALA A 14 19.57 23.99 -1.49
C ALA A 14 19.71 23.06 -0.26
N LYS A 15 18.61 22.68 0.39
CA LYS A 15 18.62 21.70 1.51
C LYS A 15 19.05 20.29 1.09
N LEU A 16 18.88 19.94 -0.19
CA LEU A 16 19.33 18.67 -0.76
C LEU A 16 20.76 18.76 -1.35
N GLY A 17 21.45 19.90 -1.18
CA GLY A 17 22.78 20.12 -1.74
C GLY A 17 22.80 20.27 -3.27
N MET A 18 21.65 20.41 -3.92
CA MET A 18 21.52 20.47 -5.38
C MET A 18 21.57 21.91 -5.89
N GLN A 19 22.40 22.16 -6.90
CA GLN A 19 22.40 23.44 -7.61
C GLN A 19 21.14 23.57 -8.48
N GLY A 20 20.63 24.80 -8.65
CA GLY A 20 19.31 25.04 -9.29
C GLY A 20 19.15 24.46 -10.71
N LYS A 21 20.23 24.36 -11.49
CA LYS A 21 20.19 23.72 -12.82
C LYS A 21 20.07 22.19 -12.74
N GLU A 22 20.73 21.56 -11.77
CA GLU A 22 20.69 20.11 -11.57
C GLU A 22 19.27 19.66 -11.16
N PHE A 23 18.66 20.38 -10.22
CA PHE A 23 17.30 20.09 -9.75
C PHE A 23 16.27 20.16 -10.89
N GLY A 24 16.36 21.19 -11.74
CA GLY A 24 15.49 21.32 -12.93
C GLY A 24 15.65 20.15 -13.90
N THR A 25 16.88 19.71 -14.17
CA THR A 25 17.17 18.56 -15.03
C THR A 25 16.60 17.27 -14.44
N LYS A 26 16.72 17.05 -13.14
CA LYS A 26 16.16 15.86 -12.47
C LYS A 26 14.63 15.85 -12.50
N LEU A 27 13.98 16.99 -12.30
CA LEU A 27 12.52 17.10 -12.47
C LEU A 27 12.07 16.80 -13.91
N ALA A 28 12.78 17.32 -14.91
CA ALA A 28 12.49 17.03 -16.30
C ALA A 28 12.63 15.53 -16.61
N LEU A 29 13.71 14.90 -16.13
CA LEU A 29 13.97 13.47 -16.30
C LEU A 29 12.91 12.61 -15.58
N LEU A 30 12.50 12.97 -14.36
CA LEU A 30 11.41 12.30 -13.63
C LEU A 30 10.12 12.35 -14.46
N SER A 31 9.76 13.54 -14.97
CA SER A 31 8.58 13.70 -15.81
C SER A 31 8.63 12.86 -17.09
N ALA A 32 9.82 12.73 -17.71
CA ALA A 32 10.03 11.92 -18.90
C ALA A 32 9.92 10.42 -18.61
N ARG A 33 10.49 9.95 -17.48
CA ARG A 33 10.38 8.55 -17.02
C ARG A 33 8.93 8.20 -16.70
N LEU A 34 8.19 9.07 -16.02
CA LEU A 34 6.76 8.87 -15.73
C LEU A 34 5.94 8.80 -17.02
N LYS A 35 6.15 9.71 -17.98
CA LYS A 35 5.49 9.66 -19.29
C LYS A 35 5.81 8.36 -20.02
N SER A 36 7.06 7.93 -20.00
CA SER A 36 7.50 6.68 -20.64
C SER A 36 6.87 5.45 -19.99
N ALA A 37 6.78 5.41 -18.67
CA ALA A 37 6.09 4.34 -17.93
C ALA A 37 4.60 4.29 -18.28
N VAL A 38 3.92 5.43 -18.28
CA VAL A 38 2.50 5.52 -18.69
C VAL A 38 2.31 5.07 -20.14
N LEU A 39 3.19 5.46 -21.05
CA LEU A 39 3.15 5.03 -22.45
C LEU A 39 3.42 3.54 -22.60
N ALA A 40 4.36 2.97 -21.85
CA ALA A 40 4.67 1.55 -21.85
C ALA A 40 3.50 0.71 -21.32
N ILE A 41 2.88 1.14 -20.21
CA ILE A 41 1.64 0.56 -19.68
C ILE A 41 0.54 0.67 -20.73
N ARG A 42 0.44 1.81 -21.44
CA ARG A 42 -0.57 2.00 -22.48
C ARG A 42 -0.37 1.13 -23.71
N ARG A 43 0.88 0.95 -24.12
CA ARG A 43 1.26 0.14 -25.29
C ARG A 43 1.14 -1.35 -25.02
N SER A 44 1.46 -1.81 -23.82
CA SER A 44 1.36 -3.23 -23.43
C SER A 44 -0.08 -3.74 -23.35
N ARG A 45 -1.09 -2.85 -23.39
CA ARG A 45 -2.52 -3.18 -23.29
C ARG A 45 -2.80 -4.26 -22.22
N PRO A 46 -2.29 -4.15 -20.99
CA PRO A 46 -2.51 -5.16 -19.95
C PRO A 46 -4.01 -5.31 -19.64
N TRP A 47 -4.80 -4.27 -19.92
CA TRP A 47 -6.26 -4.27 -19.86
C TRP A 47 -6.97 -5.15 -20.90
N ALA A 48 -6.32 -5.66 -21.95
CA ALA A 48 -7.00 -6.58 -22.88
C ALA A 48 -7.36 -7.91 -22.17
N GLY A 49 -6.43 -8.46 -21.39
CA GLY A 49 -6.69 -9.60 -20.50
C GLY A 49 -7.49 -9.19 -19.26
N LEU A 50 -7.13 -8.05 -18.66
CA LEU A 50 -7.83 -7.53 -17.48
C LEU A 50 -9.30 -7.19 -17.77
N GLU A 51 -9.69 -6.73 -18.96
CA GLU A 51 -11.10 -6.45 -19.31
C GLU A 51 -11.96 -7.71 -19.23
N SER A 52 -11.43 -8.84 -19.69
CA SER A 52 -12.12 -10.13 -19.57
C SER A 52 -12.19 -10.60 -18.12
N TRP A 53 -11.14 -10.36 -17.33
CA TRP A 53 -11.11 -10.62 -15.90
C TRP A 53 -12.07 -9.69 -15.13
N PHE A 54 -12.14 -8.41 -15.49
CA PHE A 54 -13.02 -7.38 -14.93
C PHE A 54 -14.48 -7.65 -15.24
N ARG A 55 -14.81 -7.98 -16.49
CA ARG A 55 -16.16 -8.43 -16.88
C ARG A 55 -16.54 -9.68 -16.11
N ARG A 56 -15.67 -10.70 -16.07
CA ARG A 56 -15.91 -11.92 -15.28
C ARG A 56 -16.11 -11.64 -13.79
N ARG A 57 -15.39 -10.69 -13.19
CA ARG A 57 -15.55 -10.30 -11.78
C ARG A 57 -16.82 -9.46 -11.55
N HIS A 58 -17.26 -8.67 -12.53
CA HIS A 58 -18.56 -7.97 -12.52
C HIS A 58 -19.74 -8.93 -12.74
N ASP A 59 -19.57 -9.96 -13.57
CA ASP A 59 -20.59 -10.95 -13.94
C ASP A 59 -20.61 -12.19 -13.05
N ALA A 60 -19.64 -12.35 -12.14
CA ALA A 60 -19.62 -13.41 -11.13
C ALA A 60 -20.73 -13.19 -10.10
N LYS A 61 -21.96 -13.53 -10.51
CA LYS A 61 -23.16 -13.68 -9.69
C LYS A 61 -22.96 -14.65 -8.51
N ASN A 62 -21.84 -15.38 -8.46
CA ASN A 62 -21.46 -16.24 -7.34
C ASN A 62 -20.75 -15.47 -6.20
N GLU A 63 -20.33 -14.22 -6.43
CA GLU A 63 -19.86 -13.28 -5.40
C GLU A 63 -20.89 -12.18 -5.10
N ALA A 64 -22.16 -12.43 -5.46
CA ALA A 64 -23.25 -11.50 -5.22
C ALA A 64 -23.21 -10.95 -3.78
N TRP A 65 -22.83 -11.77 -2.80
CA TRP A 65 -22.73 -11.38 -1.40
C TRP A 65 -21.52 -10.50 -1.03
N LEU A 66 -20.39 -10.56 -1.75
CA LEU A 66 -19.30 -9.58 -1.57
C LEU A 66 -19.73 -8.21 -2.10
N LEU A 67 -20.57 -8.18 -3.14
CA LEU A 67 -21.16 -6.96 -3.71
C LEU A 67 -22.41 -6.47 -2.95
N THR A 68 -23.12 -7.35 -2.24
CA THR A 68 -24.37 -7.05 -1.51
C THR A 68 -24.25 -7.06 0.02
N ALA A 69 -23.06 -7.35 0.59
CA ALA A 69 -22.79 -7.03 1.99
C ALA A 69 -23.25 -5.59 2.23
N PRO A 70 -24.13 -5.32 3.21
CA PRO A 70 -24.88 -4.07 3.27
C PRO A 70 -23.91 -2.90 3.17
N ALA A 71 -23.90 -2.25 2.00
CA ALA A 71 -23.20 -1.00 1.77
C ALA A 71 -23.97 0.16 2.43
N GLY A 72 -24.52 -0.09 3.62
CA GLY A 72 -25.59 0.66 4.26
C GLY A 72 -25.33 0.88 5.74
N GLY A 73 -24.07 1.05 6.13
CA GLY A 73 -23.72 1.85 7.30
C GLY A 73 -22.85 2.99 6.79
N ARG A 74 -23.05 4.22 7.26
CA ARG A 74 -22.13 5.35 6.98
C ARG A 74 -20.70 4.80 7.04
N ARG A 75 -20.01 4.67 5.91
CA ARG A 75 -18.59 4.30 5.90
C ARG A 75 -17.91 5.43 6.65
N GLY A 76 -17.62 5.19 7.93
CA GLY A 76 -17.01 6.20 8.77
C GLY A 76 -15.75 6.69 8.07
N HIS A 77 -15.45 7.98 8.18
CA HIS A 77 -14.25 8.55 7.57
C HIS A 77 -12.95 8.00 8.21
N LEU A 78 -13.06 7.24 9.31
CA LEU A 78 -11.96 6.72 10.11
C LEU A 78 -10.91 5.92 9.32
N PRO A 79 -11.24 4.91 8.50
CA PRO A 79 -10.21 4.19 7.72
C PRO A 79 -9.49 5.11 6.73
N GLY A 80 -10.18 6.14 6.24
CA GLY A 80 -9.59 7.16 5.36
C GLY A 80 -8.59 8.03 6.12
N PHE A 81 -8.98 8.54 7.29
CA PHE A 81 -8.08 9.32 8.15
C PHE A 81 -6.89 8.50 8.63
N LEU A 82 -7.09 7.25 9.03
CA LEU A 82 -6.02 6.34 9.42
C LEU A 82 -5.07 6.08 8.26
N LEU A 83 -5.59 5.81 7.06
CA LEU A 83 -4.76 5.59 5.88
C LEU A 83 -3.96 6.85 5.54
N ILE A 84 -4.58 8.03 5.57
CA ILE A 84 -3.88 9.29 5.28
C ILE A 84 -2.78 9.54 6.31
N GLY A 85 -3.09 9.44 7.61
CA GLY A 85 -2.10 9.62 8.68
C GLY A 85 -0.96 8.61 8.59
N TYR A 86 -1.28 7.36 8.26
CA TYR A 86 -0.30 6.31 8.03
C TYR A 86 0.59 6.60 6.82
N LEU A 87 0.00 6.95 5.67
CA LEU A 87 0.75 7.30 4.46
C LEU A 87 1.65 8.52 4.66
N LEU A 88 1.21 9.51 5.44
CA LEU A 88 2.04 10.65 5.81
C LEU A 88 3.22 10.21 6.68
N THR A 89 3.00 9.32 7.64
CA THR A 89 4.06 8.77 8.49
C THR A 89 5.08 8.00 7.65
N VAL A 90 4.62 7.10 6.78
CA VAL A 90 5.48 6.35 5.85
C VAL A 90 6.25 7.30 4.94
N ALA A 91 5.59 8.30 4.35
CA ALA A 91 6.25 9.28 3.50
C ALA A 91 7.33 10.07 4.25
N LEU A 92 7.09 10.45 5.50
CA LEU A 92 8.09 11.14 6.34
C LEU A 92 9.30 10.26 6.65
N VAL A 93 9.07 8.98 6.95
CA VAL A 93 10.15 8.01 7.22
C VAL A 93 10.98 7.74 5.97
N VAL A 94 10.31 7.46 4.85
CA VAL A 94 10.96 7.01 3.62
C VAL A 94 11.64 8.15 2.87
N LEU A 95 11.09 9.36 2.94
CA LEU A 95 11.69 10.57 2.35
C LEU A 95 12.62 11.31 3.32
N TRP A 96 12.92 10.73 4.48
CA TRP A 96 13.85 11.35 5.42
C TRP A 96 15.26 11.41 4.81
N PRO A 97 15.96 12.57 4.87
CA PRO A 97 17.23 12.77 4.16
C PRO A 97 18.34 11.80 4.57
N THR A 98 18.34 11.39 5.83
CA THR A 98 19.25 10.37 6.34
C THR A 98 18.55 9.02 6.44
N PRO A 99 19.20 7.92 6.04
CA PRO A 99 19.44 6.83 6.95
C PRO A 99 18.57 6.64 8.20
N VAL A 100 17.25 6.39 8.24
CA VAL A 100 16.59 6.13 9.57
C VAL A 100 17.27 4.94 10.26
N ASP A 101 17.76 4.02 9.45
CA ASP A 101 18.54 2.87 9.81
C ASP A 101 20.04 3.15 10.01
N ARG A 102 20.60 4.32 9.67
CA ARG A 102 22.03 4.60 9.91
C ARG A 102 22.39 4.49 11.38
N ASP A 103 21.58 5.08 12.26
CA ASP A 103 21.79 5.02 13.70
C ASP A 103 21.31 3.69 14.31
N ALA A 104 20.34 3.02 13.68
CA ALA A 104 19.82 1.72 14.12
C ALA A 104 20.65 0.52 13.65
N SER A 105 21.45 0.67 12.59
CA SER A 105 22.21 -0.41 11.92
C SER A 105 23.14 -1.13 12.88
N GLY A 106 23.88 -0.39 13.71
CA GLY A 106 24.75 -0.96 14.73
C GLY A 106 24.00 -1.75 15.80
N THR A 107 22.75 -1.39 16.10
CA THR A 107 21.89 -2.12 17.04
C THR A 107 21.31 -3.37 16.40
N ILE A 108 20.81 -3.26 15.16
CA ILE A 108 20.28 -4.40 14.39
C ILE A 108 21.36 -5.46 14.21
N LEU A 109 22.58 -5.08 13.82
CA LEU A 109 23.70 -6.00 13.64
C LEU A 109 24.09 -6.70 14.95
N LYS A 110 24.07 -6.00 16.10
CA LYS A 110 24.31 -6.62 17.42
C LYS A 110 23.23 -7.64 17.78
N VAL A 111 21.97 -7.33 17.48
CA VAL A 111 20.83 -8.23 17.71
C VAL A 111 20.94 -9.45 16.81
N LEU A 112 21.25 -9.27 15.53
CA LEU A 112 21.48 -10.35 14.57
C LEU A 112 22.65 -11.25 14.99
N ALA A 113 23.79 -10.67 15.38
CA ALA A 113 24.93 -11.45 15.87
C ALA A 113 24.58 -12.30 17.10
N LYS A 114 23.74 -11.76 18.00
CA LYS A 114 23.25 -12.50 19.15
C LYS A 114 22.24 -13.59 18.75
N LEU A 115 21.38 -13.34 17.77
CA LEU A 115 20.46 -14.35 17.21
C LEU A 115 21.23 -15.50 16.57
N HIS A 116 22.25 -15.21 15.76
CA HIS A 116 23.12 -16.23 15.16
C HIS A 116 23.87 -17.02 16.24
N SER A 117 24.30 -16.38 17.33
CA SER A 117 24.90 -17.10 18.47
C SER A 117 23.94 -18.09 19.17
N PHE A 118 22.62 -17.91 19.03
CA PHE A 118 21.60 -18.82 19.52
C PHE A 118 21.14 -19.85 18.47
N GLY A 119 21.81 -19.94 17.32
CA GLY A 119 21.50 -20.90 16.27
C GLY A 119 20.47 -20.41 15.24
N ALA A 120 20.19 -19.10 15.19
CA ALA A 120 19.40 -18.56 14.08
C ALA A 120 20.13 -18.79 12.74
N PRO A 121 19.40 -19.13 11.67
CA PRO A 121 20.00 -19.33 10.35
C PRO A 121 20.68 -18.08 9.79
N ASP A 122 21.75 -18.28 9.01
CA ASP A 122 22.52 -17.20 8.39
C ASP A 122 21.70 -16.35 7.39
N TRP A 123 20.62 -16.91 6.83
CA TRP A 123 19.72 -16.17 5.94
C TRP A 123 18.89 -15.09 6.67
N ILE A 124 18.83 -15.15 8.01
CA ILE A 124 18.28 -14.05 8.82
C ILE A 124 19.38 -13.02 8.98
N ASP A 125 19.58 -12.21 7.94
CA ASP A 125 20.56 -11.15 7.91
C ASP A 125 19.89 -9.76 7.92
N TYR A 126 20.70 -8.71 7.74
CA TYR A 126 20.21 -7.34 7.69
C TYR A 126 19.21 -7.13 6.54
N ASN A 127 19.49 -7.70 5.37
CA ASN A 127 18.66 -7.58 4.18
C ASN A 127 17.30 -8.26 4.36
N PHE A 128 17.26 -9.40 5.06
CA PHE A 128 16.00 -10.05 5.43
C PHE A 128 15.16 -9.17 6.34
N VAL A 129 15.77 -8.53 7.36
CA VAL A 129 15.07 -7.62 8.28
C VAL A 129 14.53 -6.40 7.52
N GLU A 130 15.34 -5.81 6.64
CA GLU A 130 14.94 -4.67 5.81
C GLU A 130 13.78 -5.00 4.88
N THR A 131 13.89 -6.11 4.14
CA THR A 131 12.82 -6.61 3.25
C THR A 131 11.54 -6.90 4.02
N SER A 132 11.65 -7.53 5.20
CA SER A 132 10.51 -7.86 6.06
C SER A 132 9.84 -6.60 6.62
N ALA A 133 10.62 -5.60 7.01
CA ALA A 133 10.11 -4.32 7.48
C ALA A 133 9.32 -3.61 6.37
N ASN A 134 9.83 -3.62 5.13
CA ASN A 134 9.14 -3.08 3.96
C ASN A 134 7.80 -3.78 3.69
N ILE A 135 7.78 -5.13 3.74
CA ILE A 135 6.53 -5.91 3.64
C ILE A 135 5.54 -5.48 4.73
N VAL A 136 5.96 -5.51 6.00
CA VAL A 136 5.09 -5.17 7.14
C VAL A 136 4.57 -3.74 7.05
N MET A 137 5.41 -2.79 6.61
CA MET A 137 5.03 -1.39 6.43
C MET A 137 3.96 -1.20 5.35
N PHE A 138 3.86 -2.06 4.35
CA PHE A 138 2.84 -1.93 3.31
C PHE A 138 1.55 -2.72 3.59
N VAL A 139 1.54 -3.61 4.59
CA VAL A 139 0.32 -4.34 5.02
C VAL A 139 -0.85 -3.40 5.34
N PRO A 140 -0.69 -2.32 6.14
CA PRO A 140 -1.80 -1.42 6.44
C PRO A 140 -2.34 -0.69 5.20
N ILE A 141 -1.51 -0.44 4.18
CA ILE A 141 -1.93 0.21 2.94
C ILE A 141 -2.87 -0.71 2.15
N GLY A 142 -2.51 -1.99 2.01
CA GLY A 142 -3.36 -2.98 1.36
C GLY A 142 -4.69 -3.19 2.09
N LEU A 143 -4.61 -3.29 3.42
CA LEU A 143 -5.78 -3.51 4.29
C LEU A 143 -6.72 -2.30 4.27
N LEU A 144 -6.23 -1.11 4.63
CA LEU A 144 -7.06 0.10 4.70
C LEU A 144 -7.49 0.57 3.31
N GLY A 145 -6.61 0.51 2.31
CA GLY A 145 -6.94 0.81 0.92
C GLY A 145 -8.06 -0.10 0.41
N GLY A 146 -7.98 -1.41 0.68
CA GLY A 146 -9.03 -2.37 0.36
C GLY A 146 -10.36 -2.07 1.06
N THR A 147 -10.36 -1.55 2.29
CA THR A 147 -11.61 -1.19 2.99
C THR A 147 -12.32 0.02 2.39
N LEU A 148 -11.56 0.98 1.86
CA LEU A 148 -12.10 2.20 1.24
C LEU A 148 -12.71 1.93 -0.14
N LEU A 149 -12.16 0.95 -0.85
CA LEU A 149 -12.63 0.55 -2.17
C LEU A 149 -13.94 -0.26 -2.08
N ARG A 150 -14.79 -0.12 -3.09
CA ARG A 150 -15.97 -0.99 -3.25
C ARG A 150 -15.50 -2.44 -3.45
N ALA A 151 -16.30 -3.42 -3.04
CA ALA A 151 -15.89 -4.83 -3.00
C ALA A 151 -15.26 -5.35 -4.31
N GLY A 152 -15.87 -5.08 -5.47
CA GLY A 152 -15.31 -5.49 -6.77
C GLY A 152 -14.01 -4.80 -7.20
N TYR A 153 -13.59 -3.75 -6.48
CA TYR A 153 -12.42 -2.94 -6.79
C TYR A 153 -11.30 -3.03 -5.75
N ARG A 154 -11.46 -3.79 -4.65
CA ARG A 154 -10.45 -3.85 -3.57
C ARG A 154 -9.08 -4.30 -4.03
N TRP A 155 -9.04 -5.16 -5.04
CA TRP A 155 -7.80 -5.65 -5.66
C TRP A 155 -6.93 -4.52 -6.24
N ILE A 156 -7.50 -3.34 -6.56
CA ILE A 156 -6.77 -2.15 -7.03
C ILE A 156 -5.74 -1.66 -5.99
N ALA A 157 -5.93 -1.95 -4.70
CA ALA A 157 -5.00 -1.56 -3.65
C ALA A 157 -3.55 -2.07 -3.90
N VAL A 158 -3.40 -3.25 -4.52
CA VAL A 158 -2.10 -3.85 -4.82
C VAL A 158 -1.36 -3.13 -5.96
N PRO A 159 -1.91 -2.99 -7.19
CA PRO A 159 -1.24 -2.24 -8.25
C PRO A 159 -1.09 -0.75 -7.92
N ALA A 160 -1.99 -0.16 -7.11
CA ALA A 160 -1.80 1.20 -6.61
C ALA A 160 -0.59 1.30 -5.67
N ALA A 161 -0.42 0.35 -4.75
CA ALA A 161 0.75 0.28 -3.87
C ALA A 161 2.05 0.07 -4.65
N PHE A 162 2.05 -0.80 -5.67
CA PHE A 162 3.20 -0.96 -6.58
C PHE A 162 3.57 0.37 -7.24
N ALA A 163 2.59 1.09 -7.79
CA ALA A 163 2.83 2.37 -8.47
C ALA A 163 3.37 3.44 -7.51
N VAL A 164 2.84 3.51 -6.29
CA VAL A 164 3.33 4.42 -5.24
C VAL A 164 4.75 4.05 -4.82
N SER A 165 5.03 2.77 -4.58
CA SER A 165 6.37 2.31 -4.20
C SER A 165 7.39 2.58 -5.30
N PHE A 166 7.04 2.30 -6.56
CA PHE A 166 7.90 2.60 -7.70
C PHE A 166 8.21 4.11 -7.81
N LEU A 167 7.22 4.97 -7.54
CA LEU A 167 7.43 6.42 -7.53
C LEU A 167 8.36 6.85 -6.38
N ILE A 168 8.22 6.24 -5.21
CA ILE A 168 9.09 6.48 -4.04
C ILE A 168 10.54 6.15 -4.38
N GLU A 169 10.81 4.96 -4.92
CA GLU A 169 12.17 4.55 -5.34
C GLU A 169 12.77 5.53 -6.35
N LEU A 170 11.97 5.96 -7.33
CA LEU A 170 12.37 6.96 -8.33
C LEU A 170 12.74 8.30 -7.69
N VAL A 171 12.00 8.72 -6.68
CA VAL A 171 12.29 9.96 -5.95
C VAL A 171 13.56 9.80 -5.12
N GLN A 172 13.76 8.66 -4.45
CA GLN A 172 14.95 8.40 -3.66
C GLN A 172 16.21 8.37 -4.52
N ASP A 173 16.22 7.59 -5.60
CA ASP A 173 17.35 7.47 -6.54
C ASP A 173 17.74 8.82 -7.15
N MET A 174 16.75 9.65 -7.48
CA MET A 174 17.02 10.92 -8.13
C MET A 174 17.36 12.05 -7.14
N PHE A 175 16.69 12.11 -5.99
CA PHE A 175 16.69 13.30 -5.12
C PHE A 175 17.36 13.11 -3.75
N LEU A 176 17.61 11.87 -3.29
CA LEU A 176 18.23 11.62 -1.99
C LEU A 176 19.66 11.07 -2.13
N PRO A 177 20.70 11.89 -1.90
CA PRO A 177 22.09 11.45 -1.99
C PRO A 177 22.37 10.28 -1.04
N GLY A 178 22.90 9.17 -1.56
CA GLY A 178 23.22 7.98 -0.77
C GLY A 178 22.04 7.06 -0.48
N ARG A 179 20.87 7.28 -1.09
CA ARG A 179 19.79 6.30 -1.19
C ARG A 179 19.77 5.77 -2.62
N PHE A 180 19.84 4.45 -2.77
CA PHE A 180 19.71 3.78 -4.06
C PHE A 180 18.38 3.07 -4.08
N GLY A 181 17.52 3.45 -5.03
CA GLY A 181 16.24 2.79 -5.13
C GLY A 181 16.40 1.38 -5.70
N THR A 182 15.75 0.38 -5.11
CA THR A 182 15.87 -1.02 -5.56
C THR A 182 14.54 -1.59 -6.03
N MET A 183 14.60 -2.46 -7.04
CA MET A 183 13.41 -3.21 -7.48
C MET A 183 12.91 -4.17 -6.39
N GLN A 184 13.81 -4.61 -5.50
CA GLN A 184 13.47 -5.48 -4.38
C GLN A 184 12.53 -4.77 -3.40
N ASP A 185 12.74 -3.47 -3.15
CA ASP A 185 11.87 -2.67 -2.29
C ASP A 185 10.46 -2.53 -2.88
N VAL A 186 10.35 -2.26 -4.18
CA VAL A 186 9.05 -2.22 -4.88
C VAL A 186 8.31 -3.54 -4.74
N LEU A 187 9.01 -4.67 -4.90
CA LEU A 187 8.42 -5.99 -4.78
C LEU A 187 8.01 -6.29 -3.32
N ALA A 188 8.86 -6.00 -2.34
CA ALA A 188 8.58 -6.17 -0.92
C ALA A 188 7.32 -5.39 -0.50
N ASN A 189 7.26 -4.11 -0.87
CA ASN A 189 6.11 -3.24 -0.61
C ASN A 189 4.83 -3.75 -1.29
N THR A 190 4.96 -4.28 -2.51
CA THR A 190 3.82 -4.87 -3.23
C THR A 190 3.31 -6.14 -2.55
N HIS A 191 4.21 -7.01 -2.07
CA HIS A 191 3.86 -8.19 -1.28
C HIS A 191 3.17 -7.79 0.04
N GLY A 192 3.66 -6.75 0.72
CA GLY A 192 3.03 -6.19 1.90
C GLY A 192 1.57 -5.78 1.65
N SER A 193 1.33 -5.01 0.58
CA SER A 193 -0.03 -4.60 0.20
C SER A 193 -0.90 -5.81 -0.15
N ALA A 194 -0.36 -6.80 -0.86
CA ALA A 194 -1.08 -8.03 -1.17
C ALA A 194 -1.47 -8.81 0.10
N LEU A 195 -0.54 -8.94 1.07
CA LEU A 195 -0.80 -9.59 2.35
C LEU A 195 -1.87 -8.84 3.15
N GLY A 196 -1.81 -7.50 3.20
CA GLY A 196 -2.85 -6.68 3.82
C GLY A 196 -4.24 -6.88 3.22
N LEU A 197 -4.30 -7.03 1.89
CA LEU A 197 -5.55 -7.33 1.20
C LEU A 197 -6.06 -8.75 1.50
N VAL A 198 -5.17 -9.74 1.61
CA VAL A 198 -5.53 -11.11 2.03
C VAL A 198 -6.09 -11.11 3.46
N ILE A 199 -5.44 -10.40 4.39
CA ILE A 199 -5.92 -10.24 5.77
C ILE A 199 -7.32 -9.62 5.79
N LEU A 200 -7.56 -8.59 4.97
CA LEU A 200 -8.89 -7.99 4.85
C LEU A 200 -9.93 -9.01 4.39
N TYR A 201 -9.65 -9.81 3.37
CA TYR A 201 -10.59 -10.84 2.92
C TYR A 201 -10.86 -11.90 3.99
N ALA A 202 -9.81 -12.39 4.66
CA ALA A 202 -9.94 -13.35 5.75
C ALA A 202 -10.81 -12.80 6.88
N PHE A 203 -10.62 -11.53 7.27
CA PHE A 203 -11.43 -10.87 8.30
C PHE A 203 -12.90 -10.74 7.90
N LEU A 204 -13.17 -10.38 6.64
CA LEU A 204 -14.54 -10.25 6.14
C LEU A 204 -15.25 -11.60 6.06
N GLU A 205 -14.54 -12.65 5.70
CA GLU A 205 -15.05 -14.03 5.68
C GLU A 205 -15.37 -14.52 7.09
N TYR A 206 -14.47 -14.30 8.04
CA TYR A 206 -14.70 -14.62 9.45
C TYR A 206 -15.96 -13.92 10.00
N ARG A 207 -16.13 -12.63 9.67
CA ARG A 207 -17.34 -11.87 10.07
C ARG A 207 -18.62 -12.39 9.41
N ARG A 208 -18.53 -12.95 8.20
CA ARG A 208 -19.69 -13.57 7.53
C ARG A 208 -20.14 -14.78 8.34
N MET A 209 -19.22 -15.70 8.62
CA MET A 209 -19.50 -16.94 9.36
C MET A 209 -20.14 -16.64 10.72
N ALA A 210 -19.54 -15.71 11.49
CA ALA A 210 -20.09 -15.32 12.79
C ALA A 210 -21.50 -14.71 12.72
N ASN A 211 -21.82 -13.97 11.65
CA ASN A 211 -23.16 -13.40 11.47
C ASN A 211 -24.19 -14.46 11.04
N GLU A 212 -23.78 -15.47 10.29
CA GLU A 212 -24.64 -16.59 9.88
C GLU A 212 -25.01 -17.47 11.07
N ASP A 213 -24.04 -17.78 11.93
CA ASP A 213 -24.26 -18.53 13.17
C ASP A 213 -25.23 -17.79 14.10
N ALA A 214 -25.03 -16.48 14.30
CA ALA A 214 -25.93 -15.64 15.10
C ALA A 214 -27.36 -15.56 14.52
N ALA A 215 -27.50 -15.56 13.20
CA ALA A 215 -28.81 -15.57 12.53
C ALA A 215 -29.51 -16.93 12.64
N ALA A 216 -28.75 -18.03 12.69
CA ALA A 216 -29.27 -19.38 12.88
C ALA A 216 -29.73 -19.64 14.32
N GLU A 217 -29.09 -19.02 15.31
CA GLU A 217 -29.46 -19.14 16.74
C GLU A 217 -30.74 -18.37 17.12
N HIS A 218 -31.10 -17.32 16.37
CA HIS A 218 -32.32 -16.53 16.62
C HIS A 218 -33.33 -16.58 15.44
N PRO A 219 -33.93 -17.74 15.13
CA PRO A 219 -34.94 -17.83 14.09
C PRO A 219 -36.26 -17.22 14.58
N LYS A 220 -36.48 -15.94 14.29
CA LYS A 220 -37.79 -15.25 14.28
C LYS A 220 -38.73 -15.49 15.49
N GLN A 221 -38.78 -14.52 16.41
CA GLN A 221 -40.01 -14.16 17.14
C GLN A 221 -40.99 -13.33 16.24
N MET A 222 -41.09 -13.65 14.95
CA MET A 222 -41.91 -12.91 13.96
C MET A 222 -42.95 -13.81 13.27
N ASN A 223 -43.49 -14.81 13.95
CA ASN A 223 -44.65 -15.55 13.46
C ASN A 223 -45.76 -15.80 14.51
N ASP A 224 -45.66 -15.23 15.72
CA ASP A 224 -46.67 -15.36 16.78
C ASP A 224 -47.60 -14.12 16.87
N GLY A 225 -47.67 -13.33 15.80
CA GLY A 225 -48.69 -12.28 15.64
C GLY A 225 -49.96 -12.88 15.07
N GLY A 226 -50.70 -13.58 15.93
CA GLY A 226 -51.90 -14.35 15.63
C GLY A 226 -52.90 -13.66 14.69
N THR A 227 -53.39 -14.48 13.78
CA THR A 227 -54.74 -14.38 13.21
C THR A 227 -55.75 -14.39 14.36
N ASN A 228 -56.30 -13.21 14.71
CA ASN A 228 -57.65 -13.08 15.28
C ASN A 228 -58.45 -12.35 14.19
N ARG A 229 -59.30 -13.06 13.44
CA ARG A 229 -60.72 -13.31 13.75
C ARG A 229 -61.46 -12.04 14.14
#